data_AF-A0A7C3DN83-F1
#
_entry.id   AF-A0A7C3DN83-F1
#
_cell.length_a   1.000
_cell.length_b   1.000
_cell.length_c   1.000
_cell.angle_alpha   90.00
_cell.angle_beta   90.00
_cell.angle_gamma   90.00
#
_symmetry.space_group_name_H-M   'P 1'
#
loop_
_entity.id
_entity.type
_entity.pdbx_description
1 polymer ?
#
loop_
_entity_poly.entity_id
_entity_poly.type
_entity_poly.pdbx_seq_one_letter_code
_entity_poly.pdbx_strand_id
1 'polypeptide(L)' 'MNPRKSKLDRPLTDPEALEGILRRLKRIEGQVRGLQRMAEEGRPLGELLDQINATRKAMDSVAS' A
#
# COMPACT_ATOMS: atom_id res chain seq x y z
N MET A 1 -24.78 27.83 -3.98
CA MET A 1 -24.56 26.38 -3.78
C MET A 1 -23.05 26.15 -3.83
N ASN A 2 -22.41 25.83 -2.70
CA ASN A 2 -20.95 25.71 -2.63
C ASN A 2 -20.58 24.21 -2.71
N PRO A 3 -19.74 23.75 -3.65
CA PRO A 3 -19.34 22.36 -3.70
C PRO A 3 -18.36 22.15 -2.54
N ARG A 4 -18.76 21.37 -1.52
CA ARG A 4 -17.80 20.86 -0.55
C ARG A 4 -16.80 19.99 -1.32
N LYS A 5 -15.61 20.52 -1.63
CA LYS A 5 -14.53 19.72 -2.24
C LYS A 5 -14.38 18.45 -1.42
N SER A 6 -14.45 17.29 -2.06
CA SER A 6 -14.25 16.01 -1.38
C SER A 6 -12.86 16.00 -0.76
N LYS A 7 -12.67 15.33 0.37
CA LYS A 7 -11.32 15.08 0.91
C LYS A 7 -10.41 14.41 -0.14
N LEU A 8 -11.00 13.70 -1.10
CA LEU A 8 -10.35 13.01 -2.22
C LEU A 8 -9.87 13.95 -3.34
N ASP A 9 -10.42 15.17 -3.44
CA ASP A 9 -10.08 16.12 -4.52
C ASP A 9 -8.96 17.08 -4.12
N ARG A 10 -8.43 16.97 -2.89
CA ARG A 10 -7.38 17.86 -2.41
C ARG A 10 -6.02 17.31 -2.85
N PRO A 11 -5.18 18.11 -3.52
CA PRO A 11 -3.83 17.68 -3.83
C PRO A 11 -3.06 17.37 -2.55
N LEU A 12 -2.19 16.37 -2.60
CA LEU A 12 -1.23 16.02 -1.55
C LEU A 12 -0.17 17.13 -1.46
N THR A 13 -0.54 18.25 -0.85
CA THR A 13 0.29 19.46 -0.74
C THR A 13 0.98 19.60 0.60
N ASP A 14 0.59 18.80 1.59
CA ASP A 14 1.27 18.73 2.88
C ASP A 14 2.51 17.80 2.75
N PRO A 15 3.74 18.34 2.83
CA PRO A 15 4.95 17.54 2.64
C PRO A 15 5.09 16.41 3.66
N GLU A 16 4.66 16.62 4.91
CA GLU A 16 4.78 15.59 5.97
C GLU A 16 3.80 14.44 5.73
N ALA A 17 2.55 14.73 5.40
CA ALA A 17 1.57 13.71 5.03
C ALA A 17 2.00 12.94 3.77
N LEU A 18 2.52 13.65 2.76
CA LEU A 18 3.05 13.02 1.54
C LEU A 18 4.22 12.10 1.85
N GLU A 19 5.17 12.52 2.68
CA GLU A 19 6.30 11.68 3.07
C GLU A 19 5.84 10.41 3.80
N GLY A 20 4.88 10.53 4.72
CA GLY A 20 4.29 9.40 5.42
C GLY A 20 3.65 8.38 4.47
N ILE A 21 2.87 8.86 3.50
CA ILE A 21 2.25 8.01 2.46
C ILE A 21 3.32 7.34 1.61
N LEU A 22 4.31 8.09 1.11
CA LEU A 22 5.38 7.54 0.29
C LEU A 22 6.19 6.47 1.04
N ARG A 23 6.46 6.65 2.34
CA ARG A 23 7.13 5.65 3.18
C ARG A 23 6.32 4.35 3.25
N ARG A 24 4.99 4.43 3.41
CA ARG A 24 4.12 3.25 3.44
C ARG A 24 4.06 2.56 2.07
N LEU A 25 3.95 3.32 0.99
CA LEU A 25 3.96 2.80 -0.39
C LEU A 25 5.27 2.07 -0.71
N LYS A 26 6.43 2.62 -0.34
CA LYS A 26 7.74 1.96 -0.49
C LYS A 26 7.82 0.62 0.24
N ARG A 27 7.21 0.53 1.44
CA ARG A 27 7.13 -0.73 2.18
C ARG A 27 6.28 -1.76 1.44
N ILE A 28 5.10 -1.36 0.96
CA ILE A 28 4.20 -2.22 0.18
C ILE A 28 4.90 -2.72 -1.10
N GLU A 29 5.63 -1.86 -1.79
CA GLU A 29 6.43 -2.21 -2.96
C GLU A 29 7.46 -3.31 -2.63
N GLY A 30 8.13 -3.21 -1.47
CA GLY A 30 8.99 -4.27 -0.95
C GLY A 30 8.26 -5.59 -0.72
N GLN A 31 7.03 -5.55 -0.19
CA GLN A 31 6.21 -6.75 0.00
C GLN A 31 5.82 -7.39 -1.34
N VAL A 32 5.43 -6.59 -2.34
CA VAL A 32 5.08 -7.09 -3.68
C VAL A 32 6.29 -7.75 -4.36
N ARG A 33 7.48 -7.14 -4.26
CA ARG A 33 8.72 -7.79 -4.73
C ARG A 33 9.01 -9.10 -4.00
N GLY A 34 8.75 -9.16 -2.70
CA GLY A 34 8.85 -10.39 -1.92
C GLY A 34 7.91 -11.48 -2.43
N LEU A 35 6.65 -11.13 -2.72
CA LEU A 35 5.67 -12.05 -3.29
C LEU A 35 6.14 -12.61 -4.65
N GLN A 36 6.69 -11.76 -5.52
CA GLN A 36 7.23 -12.21 -6.81
C GLN A 36 8.35 -13.23 -6.62
N ARG A 37 9.32 -12.95 -5.73
CA ARG A 37 10.40 -13.90 -5.39
C ARG A 37 9.87 -15.20 -4.83
N MET A 38 8.90 -15.15 -3.91
CA MET A 38 8.29 -16.35 -3.33
C MET A 38 7.64 -17.23 -4.41
N ALA A 39 6.98 -16.60 -5.39
CA ALA A 39 6.38 -17.30 -6.53
C ALA A 39 7.45 -17.91 -7.46
N GLU A 40 8.52 -17.16 -7.77
CA GLU A 40 9.65 -17.63 -8.58
C GLU A 40 10.40 -18.80 -7.91
N GLU A 41 10.53 -18.78 -6.58
CA GLU A 41 11.14 -19.83 -5.77
C GLU A 41 10.23 -21.06 -5.58
N GLY A 42 8.98 -21.01 -6.06
CA GLY A 42 8.03 -22.11 -5.92
C GLY A 42 7.60 -22.36 -4.47
N ARG A 43 7.54 -21.31 -3.64
CA ARG A 43 7.04 -21.41 -2.26
C ARG A 43 5.57 -21.90 -2.24
N PRO A 44 5.12 -22.57 -1.16
CA PRO A 44 3.75 -23.03 -1.03
C PRO A 44 2.71 -21.89 -1.21
N LEU A 45 1.61 -22.18 -1.92
CA LEU A 45 0.55 -21.20 -2.15
C LEU A 45 -0.02 -20.63 -0.84
N GLY A 46 -0.10 -21.43 0.22
CA GLY A 46 -0.54 -20.96 1.54
C GLY A 46 0.32 -19.81 2.08
N GLU A 47 1.65 -19.96 2.05
CA GLU A 47 2.58 -18.91 2.47
C GLU A 47 2.43 -17.65 1.61
N LEU A 48 2.21 -17.82 0.31
CA LEU A 48 1.98 -16.71 -0.61
C LEU A 48 0.68 -15.96 -0.29
N LEU A 49 -0.40 -16.69 0.01
CA LEU A 49 -1.70 -16.12 0.40
C LEU A 49 -1.62 -15.34 1.72
N ASP A 50 -0.88 -15.85 2.71
CA ASP A 50 -0.63 -15.14 3.96
C ASP A 50 0.05 -13.79 3.70
N GLN A 51 1.06 -13.79 2.84
CA GLN A 51 1.80 -12.57 2.51
C GLN A 51 1.00 -11.59 1.63
N ILE A 52 0.12 -12.09 0.76
CA ILE A 52 -0.86 -11.27 0.02
C ILE A 52 -1.82 -10.58 1.01
N ASN A 53 -2.33 -11.31 2.00
CA ASN A 53 -3.20 -10.75 3.03
C ASN A 53 -2.49 -9.69 3.87
N ALA A 54 -1.21 -9.91 4.22
CA ALA A 54 -0.38 -8.91 4.90
C ALA A 54 -0.18 -7.65 4.04
N THR A 55 -0.01 -7.81 2.73
CA THR A 55 0.13 -6.70 1.77
C THR A 55 -1.17 -5.91 1.63
N ARG A 56 -2.32 -6.61 1.60
CA ARG A 56 -3.65 -5.97 1.60
C ARG A 56 -3.87 -5.10 2.84
N LYS A 57 -3.60 -5.64 4.04
CA LYS A 57 -3.69 -4.88 5.30
C LYS A 57 -2.75 -3.67 5.33
N ALA A 58 -1.57 -3.80 4.74
CA ALA A 58 -0.64 -2.70 4.60
C ALA A 58 -1.14 -1.60 3.65
N MET A 59 -1.88 -1.96 2.61
CA MET A 59 -2.53 -1.00 1.70
C MET A 59 -3.69 -0.27 2.39
N ASP A 60 -4.51 -0.98 3.16
CA ASP A 60 -5.62 -0.39 3.91
C ASP A 60 -5.13 0.72 4.87
N SER A 61 -3.91 0.59 5.43
CA SER A 61 -3.31 1.62 6.30
C SER A 61 -2.72 2.84 5.57
N VAL A 62 -2.72 2.84 4.24
CA VAL A 62 -2.41 4.03 3.43
C VAL A 62 -3.66 4.88 3.24
N ALA A 63 -4.83 4.26 3.14
CA ALA A 63 -6.11 4.92 2.96
C ALA A 63 -6.68 5.54 4.26
N SER A 64 -6.13 5.16 5.42
CA SER A 64 -6.44 5.69 6.75
C SER A 64 -5.52 6.86 7.14
#